data_AF-X1CW95-F1
#
_entry.id   AF-X1CW95-F1
#
_cell.length_a   1.000
_cell.length_b   1.000
_cell.length_c   1.000
_cell.angle_alpha   90.00
_cell.angle_beta   90.00
_cell.angle_gamma   90.00
#
_symmetry.space_group_name_H-M   'P 1'
#
loop_
_entity.id
_entity.type
_entity.pdbx_description
1 polymer ?
#
loop_
_entity_poly.entity_id
_entity_poly.type
_entity_poly.pdbx_seq_one_letter_code
_entity_poly.pdbx_strand_id
1 'polypeptide(L)'
;ISGSSSKSSEHIKNAIKDGYKRLLLPSIENEFAKESKEKADGEAIKVFAANLRQLLMAPVLGQKRILAIDPGYRSGCKVVALNEQGDLLLNDTVYPNPPQAKIVDSELKLVNLVKEYNIDAIAIGNGTASRETKEFVDGIDFGKDIGVFVVSENGASIYSASKVAREEFPDQDVTVRGSVSIGRRLMDPLAELVKIDPKNMGVGQYQHDVGQTELKNSLDRV
;
A
#
# COMPACT_ATOMS: atom_id res chain seq x y z
N ILE A 1 -18.90 66.98 -0.69
CA ILE A 1 -19.81 66.66 -1.82
C ILE A 1 -21.10 66.12 -1.22
N SER A 2 -21.92 67.05 -0.74
CA SER A 2 -23.30 66.81 -0.29
C SER A 2 -24.20 67.14 -1.47
N GLY A 3 -24.66 66.12 -2.20
CA GLY A 3 -25.41 66.32 -3.43
C GLY A 3 -26.45 65.24 -3.63
N SER A 4 -27.73 65.62 -3.49
CA SER A 4 -28.91 65.07 -4.15
C SER A 4 -29.10 63.53 -4.11
N SER A 5 -30.08 63.09 -3.33
CA SER A 5 -30.71 61.76 -3.41
C SER A 5 -31.46 61.58 -4.74
N SER A 6 -30.72 61.50 -5.84
CA SER A 6 -31.26 61.14 -7.16
C SER A 6 -31.50 59.63 -7.23
N LYS A 7 -32.60 59.19 -7.85
CA LYS A 7 -32.92 57.77 -8.10
C LYS A 7 -31.73 57.01 -8.71
N SER A 8 -30.90 57.67 -9.51
CA SER A 8 -29.69 57.07 -10.10
C SER A 8 -28.62 56.70 -9.07
N SER A 9 -28.51 57.42 -7.95
CA SER A 9 -27.57 57.11 -6.86
C SER A 9 -27.91 55.79 -6.17
N GLU A 10 -29.21 55.51 -6.01
CA GLU A 10 -29.69 54.24 -5.45
C GLU A 10 -29.42 53.07 -6.40
N HIS A 11 -29.65 53.25 -7.69
CA HIS A 11 -29.31 52.24 -8.71
C HIS A 11 -27.80 51.94 -8.75
N ILE A 12 -26.93 52.95 -8.64
CA ILE A 12 -25.47 52.76 -8.57
C ILE A 12 -25.08 51.98 -7.31
N LYS A 13 -25.63 52.32 -6.14
CA LYS A 13 -25.35 51.59 -4.89
C LYS A 13 -25.79 50.13 -4.97
N ASN A 14 -26.96 49.87 -5.55
CA ASN A 14 -27.47 48.52 -5.75
C ASN A 14 -26.60 47.73 -6.74
N ALA A 15 -26.16 48.36 -7.84
CA ALA A 15 -25.26 47.74 -8.81
C ALA A 15 -23.89 47.39 -8.19
N ILE A 16 -23.31 48.27 -7.37
CA ILE A 16 -22.05 48.00 -6.64
C ILE A 16 -22.24 46.81 -5.68
N LYS A 17 -23.34 46.80 -4.91
CA LYS A 17 -23.63 45.73 -3.95
C LYS A 17 -23.85 44.38 -4.65
N ASP A 18 -24.57 44.37 -5.77
CA ASP A 18 -24.74 43.16 -6.60
C ASP A 18 -23.41 42.71 -7.20
N GLY A 19 -22.66 43.62 -7.83
CA GLY A 19 -21.36 43.33 -8.44
C GLY A 19 -20.36 42.76 -7.43
N TYR A 20 -20.31 43.31 -6.22
CA TYR A 20 -19.50 42.77 -5.14
C TYR A 20 -19.96 41.36 -4.74
N LYS A 21 -21.25 41.19 -4.37
CA LYS A 21 -21.75 39.93 -3.82
C LYS A 21 -21.77 38.78 -4.83
N ARG A 22 -22.12 39.06 -6.08
CA ARG A 22 -22.35 38.04 -7.10
C ARG A 22 -21.10 37.72 -7.92
N LEU A 23 -20.16 38.67 -8.03
CA LEU A 23 -18.99 38.51 -8.91
C LEU A 23 -17.69 38.55 -8.11
N LEU A 24 -17.39 39.66 -7.42
CA LEU A 24 -16.08 39.83 -6.78
C LEU A 24 -15.86 38.87 -5.61
N LEU A 25 -16.83 38.75 -4.71
CA LEU A 25 -16.70 37.90 -3.53
C LEU A 25 -16.50 36.41 -3.90
N PRO A 26 -17.35 35.79 -4.75
CA PRO A 26 -17.13 34.40 -5.16
C PRO A 26 -15.82 34.21 -5.94
N SER A 27 -15.39 35.20 -6.75
CA SER A 27 -14.12 35.11 -7.47
C SER A 27 -12.93 35.06 -6.52
N ILE A 28 -12.90 35.93 -5.50
CA ILE A 28 -11.82 35.98 -4.51
C ILE A 28 -11.85 34.71 -3.64
N GLU A 29 -13.03 34.25 -3.23
CA GLU A 29 -13.17 33.00 -2.45
C GLU A 29 -12.66 31.79 -3.24
N ASN A 30 -13.02 31.69 -4.52
CA ASN A 30 -12.56 30.61 -5.40
C ASN A 30 -11.05 30.66 -5.64
N GLU A 31 -10.49 31.86 -5.85
CA GLU A 31 -9.05 32.07 -6.02
C GLU A 31 -8.29 31.63 -4.75
N PHE A 32 -8.71 32.08 -3.58
CA PHE A 32 -8.09 31.72 -2.31
C PHE A 32 -8.24 30.23 -1.98
N ALA A 33 -9.41 29.64 -2.26
CA ALA A 33 -9.65 28.21 -2.06
C ALA A 33 -8.75 27.37 -2.98
N LYS A 34 -8.60 27.78 -4.24
CA LYS A 34 -7.72 27.13 -5.21
C LYS A 34 -6.25 27.20 -4.76
N GLU A 35 -5.76 28.39 -4.40
CA GLU A 35 -4.38 28.57 -3.92
C GLU A 35 -4.12 27.72 -2.66
N SER A 36 -5.05 27.73 -1.71
CA SER A 36 -4.96 26.93 -0.49
C SER A 36 -4.93 25.44 -0.79
N LYS A 37 -5.74 24.97 -1.75
CA LYS A 37 -5.78 23.57 -2.19
C LYS A 37 -4.48 23.16 -2.89
N GLU A 38 -3.98 23.97 -3.82
CA GLU A 38 -2.70 23.70 -4.52
C GLU A 38 -1.53 23.59 -3.53
N LYS A 39 -1.50 24.47 -2.52
CA LYS A 39 -0.49 24.41 -1.46
C LYS A 39 -0.61 23.15 -0.61
N ALA A 40 -1.83 22.77 -0.21
CA ALA A 40 -2.07 21.56 0.57
C ALA A 40 -1.70 20.30 -0.20
N ASP A 41 -2.08 20.22 -1.48
CA ASP A 41 -1.75 19.10 -2.36
C ASP A 41 -0.23 18.99 -2.56
N GLY A 42 0.46 20.11 -2.76
CA GLY A 42 1.92 20.14 -2.88
C GLY A 42 2.64 19.57 -1.67
N GLU A 43 2.21 19.90 -0.45
CA GLU A 43 2.80 19.34 0.78
C GLU A 43 2.45 17.85 0.95
N ALA A 44 1.21 17.45 0.68
CA ALA A 44 0.80 16.05 0.74
C ALA A 44 1.60 15.18 -0.25
N ILE A 45 1.77 15.64 -1.49
CA ILE A 45 2.51 14.93 -2.53
C ILE A 45 3.99 14.75 -2.15
N LYS A 46 4.61 15.73 -1.48
CA LYS A 46 5.98 15.58 -0.96
C LYS A 46 6.08 14.45 0.07
N VAL A 47 5.11 14.37 0.99
CA VAL A 47 5.05 13.29 1.99
C VAL A 47 4.86 11.93 1.29
N PHE A 48 3.96 11.86 0.29
CA PHE A 48 3.74 10.65 -0.48
C PHE A 48 5.00 10.18 -1.23
N ALA A 49 5.72 11.10 -1.86
CA ALA A 49 6.99 10.79 -2.53
C ALA A 49 8.06 10.30 -1.55
N ALA A 50 8.14 10.91 -0.36
CA ALA A 50 9.05 10.46 0.69
C ALA A 50 8.71 9.05 1.20
N ASN A 51 7.42 8.75 1.39
CA ASN A 51 6.96 7.43 1.79
C ASN A 51 7.25 6.37 0.71
N LEU A 52 7.01 6.68 -0.56
CA LEU A 52 7.37 5.81 -1.67
C LEU A 52 8.87 5.49 -1.67
N ARG A 53 9.70 6.53 -1.52
CA ARG A 53 11.16 6.35 -1.46
C ARG A 53 11.56 5.43 -0.31
N GLN A 54 10.95 5.57 0.86
CA GLN A 54 11.24 4.68 2.00
C GLN A 54 10.85 3.22 1.71
N LEU A 55 9.71 2.99 1.05
CA LEU A 55 9.28 1.65 0.64
C LEU A 55 10.26 1.02 -0.36
N LEU A 56 10.69 1.78 -1.36
CA LEU A 56 11.62 1.31 -2.41
C LEU A 56 13.03 1.08 -1.87
N MET A 57 13.45 1.84 -0.87
CA MET A 57 14.78 1.75 -0.24
C MET A 57 14.76 0.90 1.04
N ALA A 58 13.71 0.09 1.25
CA ALA A 58 13.66 -0.82 2.38
C ALA A 58 14.84 -1.81 2.32
N PRO A 59 15.37 -2.26 3.47
CA PRO A 59 16.50 -3.19 3.50
C PRO A 59 16.21 -4.47 2.71
N VAL A 60 17.23 -4.94 2.00
CA VAL A 60 17.21 -6.11 1.13
C VAL A 60 17.80 -7.29 1.90
N LEU A 61 17.08 -8.41 2.02
CA LEU A 61 17.63 -9.63 2.64
C LEU A 61 18.53 -10.41 1.66
N GLY A 62 18.29 -10.25 0.35
CA GLY A 62 19.06 -10.86 -0.72
C GLY A 62 18.60 -12.26 -1.10
N GLN A 63 19.52 -13.03 -1.69
CA GLN A 63 19.26 -14.37 -2.21
C GLN A 63 19.15 -15.39 -1.06
N LYS A 64 17.96 -15.47 -0.47
CA LYS A 64 17.59 -16.34 0.63
C LYS A 64 16.30 -17.07 0.30
N ARG A 65 16.13 -18.29 0.82
CA ARG A 65 14.87 -19.02 0.70
C ARG A 65 13.85 -18.45 1.67
N ILE A 66 12.70 -18.03 1.17
CA ILE A 66 11.69 -17.31 1.96
C ILE A 66 10.43 -18.14 2.10
N LEU A 67 9.90 -18.23 3.33
CA LEU A 67 8.53 -18.64 3.56
C LEU A 67 7.69 -17.38 3.74
N ALA A 68 6.87 -17.04 2.75
CA ALA A 68 6.00 -15.88 2.83
C ALA A 68 4.60 -16.27 3.28
N ILE A 69 4.05 -15.50 4.20
CA ILE A 69 2.75 -15.70 4.81
C ILE A 69 1.92 -14.46 4.56
N ASP A 70 0.82 -14.61 3.83
CA ASP A 70 -0.24 -13.60 3.67
C ASP A 70 -1.32 -13.88 4.72
N PRO A 71 -1.40 -13.07 5.78
CA PRO A 71 -2.28 -13.35 6.92
C PRO A 71 -3.77 -13.27 6.59
N GLY A 72 -4.56 -14.12 7.25
CA GLY A 72 -6.01 -14.08 7.13
C GLY A 72 -6.70 -14.73 8.31
N TYR A 73 -7.95 -14.31 8.55
CA TYR A 73 -8.85 -14.92 9.53
C TYR A 73 -9.61 -16.08 8.87
N ARG A 74 -10.79 -15.80 8.28
CA ARG A 74 -11.71 -16.82 7.74
C ARG A 74 -11.13 -17.64 6.59
N SER A 75 -10.40 -17.00 5.68
CA SER A 75 -9.77 -17.64 4.51
C SER A 75 -8.51 -18.44 4.88
N GLY A 76 -8.01 -18.31 6.11
CA GLY A 76 -6.70 -18.81 6.52
C GLY A 76 -5.57 -17.89 6.05
N CYS A 77 -4.36 -18.20 6.50
CA CYS A 77 -3.13 -17.57 6.05
C CYS A 77 -2.59 -18.35 4.84
N LYS A 78 -2.41 -17.66 3.72
CA LYS A 78 -1.79 -18.26 2.54
C LYS A 78 -0.28 -18.30 2.76
N VAL A 79 0.34 -19.44 2.48
CA VAL A 79 1.77 -19.69 2.70
C VAL A 79 2.40 -20.05 1.36
N VAL A 80 3.53 -19.45 1.03
CA VAL A 80 4.33 -19.82 -0.14
C VAL A 80 5.80 -19.98 0.24
N ALA A 81 6.44 -21.00 -0.33
CA ALA A 81 7.88 -21.18 -0.22
C ALA A 81 8.55 -20.70 -1.51
N LEU A 82 9.57 -19.86 -1.39
CA LEU A 82 10.35 -19.32 -2.49
C LEU A 82 11.80 -19.80 -2.42
N ASN A 83 12.40 -20.09 -3.58
CA ASN A 83 13.85 -20.33 -3.66
C ASN A 83 14.64 -19.01 -3.58
N GLU A 84 15.96 -19.12 -3.65
CA GLU A 84 16.91 -18.00 -3.59
C GLU A 84 16.76 -16.99 -4.75
N GLN A 85 16.12 -17.41 -5.84
CA GLN A 85 15.81 -16.57 -7.02
C GLN A 85 14.41 -15.96 -6.95
N GLY A 86 13.60 -16.34 -5.96
CA GLY A 86 12.22 -15.90 -5.79
C GLY A 86 11.20 -16.70 -6.60
N ASP A 87 11.56 -17.87 -7.12
CA ASP A 87 10.62 -18.77 -7.79
C ASP A 87 9.76 -19.52 -6.76
N LEU A 88 8.49 -19.72 -7.10
CA LEU A 88 7.54 -20.46 -6.28
C LEU A 88 7.87 -21.95 -6.25
N LEU A 89 8.19 -22.47 -5.08
CA LEU A 89 8.42 -23.91 -4.84
C LEU A 89 7.15 -24.63 -4.41
N LEU A 90 6.36 -23.99 -3.55
CA LEU A 90 5.14 -24.53 -2.97
C LEU A 90 4.19 -23.40 -2.60
N ASN A 91 2.88 -23.63 -2.71
CA ASN A 91 1.89 -22.86 -1.98
C ASN A 91 0.99 -23.78 -1.14
N ASP A 92 0.54 -23.29 0.01
CA ASP A 92 -0.39 -23.99 0.89
C ASP A 92 -1.17 -23.01 1.76
N THR A 93 -2.12 -23.48 2.56
CA THR A 93 -2.91 -22.66 3.49
C THR A 93 -2.87 -23.26 4.89
N VAL A 94 -2.70 -22.39 5.88
CA VAL A 94 -2.76 -22.72 7.31
C VAL A 94 -3.86 -21.88 7.98
N TYR A 95 -4.34 -22.32 9.13
CA TYR A 95 -5.47 -21.68 9.81
C TYR A 95 -5.17 -21.42 11.30
N PRO A 96 -4.11 -20.65 11.63
CA PRO A 96 -3.73 -20.40 13.02
C PRO A 96 -4.70 -19.45 13.73
N ASN A 97 -5.36 -18.57 12.97
CA ASN A 97 -6.22 -17.52 13.50
C ASN A 97 -7.69 -17.98 13.63
N PRO A 98 -8.51 -17.27 14.43
CA PRO A 98 -9.96 -17.44 14.43
C PRO A 98 -10.56 -17.23 13.02
N PRO A 99 -11.65 -17.94 12.66
CA PRO A 99 -12.48 -18.78 13.52
C PRO A 99 -12.04 -20.25 13.60
N GLN A 100 -11.17 -20.75 12.72
CA GLN A 100 -10.80 -22.19 12.78
C GLN A 100 -9.78 -22.48 13.89
N ALA A 101 -8.83 -21.57 14.15
CA ALA A 101 -7.84 -21.66 15.22
C ALA A 101 -7.15 -23.06 15.32
N LYS A 102 -6.77 -23.61 14.17
CA LYS A 102 -6.03 -24.89 14.05
C LYS A 102 -4.55 -24.67 14.35
N ILE A 103 -4.24 -24.26 15.57
CA ILE A 103 -2.90 -23.83 15.99
C ILE A 103 -1.88 -24.95 15.80
N VAL A 104 -2.13 -26.13 16.39
CA VAL A 104 -1.19 -27.28 16.34
C VAL A 104 -0.94 -27.76 14.91
N ASP A 105 -2.00 -27.92 14.10
CA ASP A 105 -1.87 -28.35 12.71
C ASP A 105 -1.08 -27.32 11.88
N SER A 106 -1.31 -26.02 12.13
CA SER A 106 -0.61 -24.94 11.44
C SER A 106 0.86 -24.90 11.82
N GLU A 107 1.18 -25.11 13.11
CA GLU A 107 2.55 -25.14 13.62
C GLU A 107 3.35 -26.29 13.02
N LEU A 108 2.84 -27.51 13.13
CA LEU A 108 3.47 -28.70 12.56
C LEU A 108 3.74 -28.54 11.06
N LYS A 109 2.79 -27.93 10.36
CA LYS A 109 2.91 -27.68 8.93
C LYS A 109 4.00 -26.64 8.63
N LEU A 110 4.02 -25.50 9.32
CA LEU A 110 5.07 -24.50 9.11
C LEU A 110 6.47 -25.06 9.44
N VAL A 111 6.61 -25.82 10.52
CA VAL A 111 7.88 -26.50 10.87
C VAL A 111 8.34 -27.45 9.77
N ASN A 112 7.41 -28.27 9.23
CA ASN A 112 7.72 -29.17 8.13
C ASN A 112 8.16 -28.42 6.88
N LEU A 113 7.47 -27.33 6.51
CA LEU A 113 7.83 -26.51 5.34
C LEU A 113 9.19 -25.85 5.50
N VAL A 114 9.49 -25.29 6.68
CA VAL A 114 10.79 -24.68 6.96
C VAL A 114 11.93 -25.69 6.83
N LYS A 115 11.69 -26.94 7.24
CA LYS A 115 12.66 -28.03 7.13
C LYS A 115 12.80 -28.56 5.71
N GLU A 116 11.68 -28.88 5.04
CA GLU A 116 11.64 -29.49 3.72
C GLU A 116 12.27 -28.57 2.65
N TYR A 117 11.94 -27.29 2.68
CA TYR A 117 12.41 -26.31 1.69
C TYR A 117 13.69 -25.59 2.12
N ASN A 118 14.22 -25.91 3.31
CA ASN A 118 15.38 -25.26 3.92
C ASN A 118 15.26 -23.72 3.96
N ILE A 119 14.16 -23.22 4.52
CA ILE A 119 13.84 -21.78 4.55
C ILE A 119 14.82 -21.00 5.42
N ASP A 120 15.32 -19.86 4.94
CA ASP A 120 16.26 -18.99 5.67
C ASP A 120 15.56 -17.87 6.47
N ALA A 121 14.38 -17.42 6.02
CA ALA A 121 13.62 -16.36 6.67
C ALA A 121 12.11 -16.46 6.37
N ILE A 122 11.31 -15.86 7.24
CA ILE A 122 9.86 -15.78 7.11
C ILE A 122 9.44 -14.33 6.84
N ALA A 123 8.66 -14.12 5.79
CA ALA A 123 8.02 -12.84 5.49
C ALA A 123 6.54 -12.90 5.88
N ILE A 124 6.03 -11.92 6.62
CA ILE A 124 4.61 -11.83 7.00
C ILE A 124 4.04 -10.52 6.46
N GLY A 125 2.98 -10.59 5.65
CA GLY A 125 2.26 -9.41 5.19
C GLY A 125 1.71 -8.59 6.36
N ASN A 126 1.77 -7.26 6.28
CA ASN A 126 1.32 -6.36 7.35
C ASN A 126 -0.19 -6.05 7.32
N GLY A 127 -0.98 -6.87 6.65
CA GLY A 127 -2.43 -6.72 6.52
C GLY A 127 -3.26 -7.20 7.68
N THR A 128 -4.46 -7.66 7.31
CA THR A 128 -5.47 -8.18 8.25
C THR A 128 -4.94 -9.43 8.95
N ALA A 129 -5.08 -9.51 10.28
CA ALA A 129 -4.56 -10.62 11.10
C ALA A 129 -3.03 -10.75 11.15
N SER A 130 -2.28 -9.74 10.67
CA SER A 130 -0.82 -9.77 10.66
C SER A 130 -0.20 -9.86 12.05
N ARG A 131 -0.76 -9.14 13.02
CA ARG A 131 -0.28 -9.17 14.42
C ARG A 131 -0.43 -10.56 15.03
N GLU A 132 -1.63 -11.14 14.97
CA GLU A 132 -1.93 -12.46 15.51
C GLU A 132 -1.10 -13.55 14.82
N THR A 133 -0.93 -13.44 13.50
CA THR A 133 -0.09 -14.37 12.72
C THR A 133 1.37 -14.25 13.11
N LYS A 134 1.88 -13.03 13.33
CA LYS A 134 3.25 -12.81 13.80
C LYS A 134 3.45 -13.38 15.20
N GLU A 135 2.55 -13.09 16.14
CA GLU A 135 2.60 -13.62 17.51
C GLU A 135 2.60 -15.15 17.51
N PHE A 136 1.78 -15.77 16.65
CA PHE A 136 1.78 -17.22 16.47
C PHE A 136 3.11 -17.73 15.93
N VAL A 137 3.64 -17.16 14.84
CA VAL A 137 4.89 -17.61 14.20
C VAL A 137 6.11 -17.39 15.10
N ASP A 138 6.18 -16.28 15.84
CA ASP A 138 7.25 -15.99 16.80
C ASP A 138 7.29 -17.02 17.95
N GLY A 139 6.16 -17.68 18.24
CA GLY A 139 6.06 -18.71 19.27
C GLY A 139 6.50 -20.11 18.84
N ILE A 140 6.82 -20.32 17.56
CA ILE A 140 7.17 -21.64 17.00
C ILE A 140 8.67 -21.89 17.13
N ASP A 141 9.05 -23.06 17.65
CA ASP A 141 10.43 -23.55 17.54
C ASP A 141 10.62 -24.27 16.20
N PHE A 142 11.34 -23.62 15.28
CA PHE A 142 11.67 -24.17 13.98
C PHE A 142 12.89 -25.12 14.00
N GLY A 143 13.52 -25.34 15.15
CA GLY A 143 14.74 -26.14 15.30
C GLY A 143 15.99 -25.47 14.69
N LYS A 144 15.90 -24.20 14.29
CA LYS A 144 16.99 -23.34 13.84
C LYS A 144 16.62 -21.87 14.08
N ASP A 145 17.63 -21.02 14.16
CA ASP A 145 17.43 -19.57 14.21
C ASP A 145 16.93 -19.07 12.84
N ILE A 146 15.73 -18.49 12.82
CA ILE A 146 15.06 -18.01 11.60
C ILE A 146 14.49 -16.61 11.85
N GLY A 147 14.87 -15.67 11.00
CA GLY A 147 14.36 -14.30 11.09
C GLY A 147 12.91 -14.21 10.61
N VAL A 148 12.05 -13.58 11.41
CA VAL A 148 10.64 -13.30 11.06
C VAL A 148 10.48 -11.80 10.83
N PHE A 149 10.09 -11.43 9.60
CA PHE A 149 10.02 -10.05 9.16
C PHE A 149 8.60 -9.68 8.74
N VAL A 150 8.14 -8.51 9.17
CA VAL A 150 6.88 -7.94 8.69
C VAL A 150 7.15 -7.09 7.46
N VAL A 151 6.38 -7.32 6.40
CA VAL A 151 6.57 -6.73 5.08
C VAL A 151 5.30 -6.03 4.65
N SER A 152 5.45 -4.87 4.00
CA SER A 152 4.30 -4.16 3.43
C SER A 152 3.60 -5.02 2.37
N GLU A 153 2.28 -5.16 2.47
CA GLU A 153 1.45 -5.78 1.43
C GLU A 153 0.80 -4.74 0.50
N ASN A 154 1.08 -3.45 0.67
CA ASN A 154 0.47 -2.41 -0.14
C ASN A 154 0.70 -2.66 -1.62
N GLY A 155 -0.37 -2.67 -2.41
CA GLY A 155 -0.32 -2.97 -3.84
C GLY A 155 -0.10 -4.45 -4.19
N ALA A 156 0.02 -5.37 -3.23
CA ALA A 156 0.15 -6.81 -3.51
C ALA A 156 -1.11 -7.35 -4.21
N SER A 157 -2.31 -6.85 -3.84
CA SER A 157 -3.58 -7.16 -4.50
C SER A 157 -3.66 -6.60 -5.93
N ILE A 158 -3.01 -5.46 -6.19
CA ILE A 158 -2.93 -4.85 -7.52
C ILE A 158 -1.97 -5.65 -8.40
N TYR A 159 -0.81 -6.03 -7.85
CA TYR A 159 0.13 -6.93 -8.53
C TYR A 159 -0.54 -8.26 -8.87
N SER A 160 -1.19 -8.91 -7.91
CA SER A 160 -1.71 -10.27 -8.11
C SER A 160 -2.83 -10.38 -9.14
N ALA A 161 -3.59 -9.29 -9.34
CA ALA A 161 -4.60 -9.16 -10.39
C ALA A 161 -4.03 -8.65 -11.73
N SER A 162 -2.77 -8.22 -11.77
CA SER A 162 -2.14 -7.63 -12.96
C SER A 162 -1.96 -8.65 -14.09
N LYS A 163 -1.66 -8.13 -15.28
CA LYS A 163 -1.25 -8.97 -16.42
C LYS A 163 0.13 -9.60 -16.18
N VAL A 164 1.06 -8.85 -15.60
CA VAL A 164 2.42 -9.32 -15.29
C VAL A 164 2.38 -10.54 -14.36
N ALA A 165 1.64 -10.48 -13.26
CA ALA A 165 1.55 -11.61 -12.34
C ALA A 165 0.86 -12.84 -12.96
N ARG A 166 -0.08 -12.64 -13.90
CA ARG A 166 -0.69 -13.72 -14.68
C ARG A 166 0.28 -14.34 -15.68
N GLU A 167 1.22 -13.58 -16.21
CA GLU A 167 2.27 -14.09 -17.10
C GLU A 167 3.36 -14.81 -16.31
N GLU A 168 3.75 -14.29 -15.14
CA GLU A 168 4.73 -14.93 -14.25
C GLU A 168 4.19 -16.24 -13.62
N PHE A 169 2.90 -16.27 -13.25
CA PHE A 169 2.28 -17.39 -12.57
C PHE A 169 0.91 -17.74 -13.18
N PRO A 170 0.85 -18.29 -14.41
CA PRO A 170 -0.39 -18.52 -15.14
C PRO A 170 -1.34 -19.48 -14.40
N ASP A 171 -0.78 -20.52 -13.77
CA ASP A 171 -1.55 -21.59 -13.12
C ASP A 171 -1.90 -21.31 -11.65
N GLN A 172 -1.49 -20.16 -11.11
CA GLN A 172 -1.72 -19.81 -9.71
C GLN A 172 -2.90 -18.84 -9.56
N ASP A 173 -3.64 -18.96 -8.46
CA ASP A 173 -4.71 -18.02 -8.16
C ASP A 173 -4.19 -16.68 -7.62
N VAL A 174 -5.10 -15.70 -7.51
CA VAL A 174 -4.77 -14.32 -7.10
C VAL A 174 -4.17 -14.24 -5.69
N THR A 175 -4.55 -15.13 -4.77
CA THR A 175 -4.04 -15.11 -3.39
C THR A 175 -2.60 -15.61 -3.35
N VAL A 176 -2.28 -16.68 -4.07
CA VAL A 176 -0.90 -17.20 -4.18
C VAL A 176 0.03 -16.16 -4.79
N ARG A 177 -0.38 -15.49 -5.87
CA ARG A 177 0.41 -14.41 -6.49
C ARG A 177 0.66 -13.26 -5.52
N GLY A 178 -0.32 -12.91 -4.69
CA GLY A 178 -0.16 -11.90 -3.64
C GLY A 178 0.90 -12.30 -2.62
N SER A 179 0.83 -13.54 -2.11
CA SER A 179 1.81 -14.07 -1.15
C SER A 179 3.21 -14.17 -1.72
N VAL A 180 3.36 -14.49 -3.02
CA VAL A 180 4.67 -14.46 -3.70
C VAL A 180 5.26 -13.05 -3.67
N SER A 181 4.44 -12.02 -3.92
CA SER A 181 4.91 -10.62 -3.87
C SER A 181 5.40 -10.23 -2.48
N ILE A 182 4.72 -10.68 -1.41
CA ILE A 182 5.16 -10.44 -0.02
C ILE A 182 6.56 -11.04 0.21
N GLY A 183 6.80 -12.28 -0.24
CA GLY A 183 8.11 -12.92 -0.10
C GLY A 183 9.20 -12.20 -0.89
N ARG A 184 8.94 -11.88 -2.16
CA ARG A 184 9.90 -11.18 -3.02
C ARG A 184 10.23 -9.77 -2.55
N ARG A 185 9.30 -9.07 -1.90
CA ARG A 185 9.58 -7.78 -1.26
C ARG A 185 10.59 -7.89 -0.13
N LEU A 186 10.62 -8.99 0.62
CA LEU A 186 11.69 -9.19 1.63
C LEU A 186 13.05 -9.44 0.97
N MET A 187 13.03 -10.16 -0.16
CA MET A 187 14.25 -10.48 -0.92
C MET A 187 14.86 -9.22 -1.54
N ASP A 188 14.05 -8.45 -2.28
CA ASP A 188 14.41 -7.19 -2.94
C ASP A 188 13.14 -6.32 -3.13
N PRO A 189 12.88 -5.36 -2.23
CA PRO A 189 11.70 -4.49 -2.32
C PRO A 189 11.64 -3.70 -3.63
N LEU A 190 12.79 -3.18 -4.10
CA LEU A 190 12.83 -2.35 -5.29
C LEU A 190 12.42 -3.16 -6.53
N ALA A 191 13.05 -4.32 -6.74
CA ALA A 191 12.78 -5.16 -7.91
C ALA A 191 11.33 -5.68 -7.97
N GLU A 192 10.70 -5.90 -6.81
CA GLU A 192 9.32 -6.36 -6.73
C GLU A 192 8.32 -5.20 -6.84
N LEU A 193 8.56 -4.07 -6.17
CA LEU A 193 7.63 -2.93 -6.16
C LEU A 193 7.54 -2.24 -7.53
N VAL A 194 8.61 -2.14 -8.31
CA VAL A 194 8.57 -1.49 -9.65
C VAL A 194 7.58 -2.14 -10.63
N LYS A 195 7.07 -3.35 -10.34
CA LYS A 195 6.02 -4.02 -11.12
C LYS A 195 4.63 -3.39 -10.93
N ILE A 196 4.47 -2.49 -9.97
CA ILE A 196 3.21 -1.86 -9.60
C ILE A 196 3.31 -0.36 -9.92
N ASP A 197 2.24 0.21 -10.49
CA ASP A 197 2.15 1.67 -10.67
C ASP A 197 2.27 2.37 -9.30
N PRO A 198 3.21 3.32 -9.11
CA PRO A 198 3.48 3.95 -7.82
C PRO A 198 2.24 4.51 -7.10
N LYS A 199 1.23 5.00 -7.82
CA LYS A 199 -0.01 5.52 -7.22
C LYS A 199 -0.82 4.43 -6.49
N ASN A 200 -0.58 3.16 -6.82
CA ASN A 200 -1.27 2.00 -6.25
C ASN A 200 -0.50 1.39 -5.07
N MET A 201 0.65 1.94 -4.67
CA MET A 201 1.45 1.46 -3.54
C MET A 201 0.98 2.01 -2.18
N GLY A 202 -0.14 2.72 -2.14
CA GLY A 202 -0.71 3.25 -0.89
C GLY A 202 0.28 4.16 -0.16
N VAL A 203 0.76 5.20 -0.84
CA VAL A 203 1.85 6.08 -0.37
C VAL A 203 1.40 7.09 0.69
N GLY A 204 0.10 7.18 0.96
CA GLY A 204 -0.44 7.89 2.10
C GLY A 204 -1.97 7.97 2.10
N GLN A 205 -2.51 8.44 3.21
CA GLN A 205 -3.95 8.71 3.33
C GLN A 205 -4.36 9.85 2.39
N TYR A 206 -5.55 9.76 1.81
CA TYR A 206 -6.10 10.78 0.89
C TYR A 206 -5.31 11.02 -0.40
N GLN A 207 -4.47 10.06 -0.82
CA GLN A 207 -3.73 10.13 -2.09
C GLN A 207 -4.62 10.28 -3.33
N HIS A 208 -5.91 9.91 -3.23
CA HIS A 208 -6.88 10.06 -4.32
C HIS A 208 -7.55 11.45 -4.34
N ASP A 209 -7.35 12.25 -3.28
CA ASP A 209 -7.99 13.55 -3.12
C ASP A 209 -7.08 14.73 -3.55
N VAL A 210 -5.84 14.44 -3.93
CA VAL A 210 -4.87 15.42 -4.46
C VAL A 210 -4.89 15.44 -5.99
N GLY A 211 -4.29 16.48 -6.59
CA GLY A 211 -4.04 16.57 -8.03
C GLY A 211 -3.34 15.32 -8.60
N GLN A 212 -4.08 14.45 -9.30
CA GLN A 212 -3.58 13.15 -9.75
C GLN A 212 -2.45 13.24 -10.79
N THR A 213 -2.46 14.27 -11.63
CA THR A 213 -1.39 14.52 -12.61
C THR A 213 -0.09 14.90 -11.91
N GLU A 214 -0.17 15.77 -10.90
CA GLU A 214 0.98 16.24 -10.13
C GLU A 214 1.54 15.12 -9.25
N LEU A 215 0.65 14.34 -8.61
CA LEU A 215 1.02 13.15 -7.86
C LEU A 215 1.80 12.18 -8.76
N LYS A 216 1.24 11.79 -9.90
CA LYS A 216 1.90 10.87 -10.83
C LYS A 216 3.29 11.37 -11.23
N ASN A 217 3.39 12.62 -11.68
CA ASN A 217 4.66 13.22 -12.07
C ASN A 217 5.69 13.26 -10.93
N SER A 218 5.24 13.41 -9.68
CA SER A 218 6.11 13.37 -8.51
C SER A 218 6.59 11.95 -8.20
N LEU A 219 5.68 10.97 -8.20
CA LEU A 219 6.03 9.58 -7.90
C LEU A 219 6.91 8.95 -8.98
N ASP A 220 6.71 9.28 -10.26
CA ASP A 220 7.53 8.79 -11.38
C ASP A 220 9.00 9.28 -11.31
N ARG A 221 9.28 10.31 -10.50
CA ARG A 221 10.64 10.87 -10.29
C ARG A 221 11.37 10.26 -9.10
N VAL A 222 10.68 9.50 -8.25
CA VAL A 222 11.26 8.83 -7.06
C VAL A 222 11.98 7.57 -7.51
#